data_AF-A0A973FIB7-F1
#
_entry.id   AF-A0A973FIB7-F1
#
_cell.length_a   1.000
_cell.length_b   1.000
_cell.length_c   1.000
_cell.angle_alpha   90.00
_cell.angle_beta   90.00
_cell.angle_gamma   90.00
#
_symmetry.space_group_name_H-M   'P 1'
#
loop_
_entity.id
_entity.type
_entity.pdbx_description
1 polymer ?
#
loop_
_entity_poly.entity_id
_entity_poly.type
_entity_poly.pdbx_seq_one_letter_code
_entity_poly.pdbx_strand_id
1 'polypeptide(L)'
;MNYQPKKYTDKELLILFPEAIGIIPEKIKECKSAIAEKEKAITKLLRNVHASETDEFSQWFAEEIIKMLMMPELSALEKNLFRLNNLQNLIKPNKRKNTREKLSEKIEIAKQYPIEELARNKLNIKKSGNTFSALCPLHNEKTPSFYIYPASNRYYCFGCQAKGDVITLTMALYGLDFKEAVALLQY
;
A
#
# COMPACT_ATOMS: atom_id res chain seq x y z
N MET A 1 33.21 18.95 -29.54
CA MET A 1 31.99 18.18 -29.20
C MET A 1 31.36 18.82 -27.98
N ASN A 2 30.16 19.38 -28.10
CA ASN A 2 29.47 20.02 -26.97
C ASN A 2 28.76 18.94 -26.14
N TYR A 3 29.39 18.53 -25.04
CA TYR A 3 28.76 17.64 -24.07
C TYR A 3 27.67 18.40 -23.29
N GLN A 4 26.43 17.93 -23.38
CA GLN A 4 25.32 18.39 -22.56
C GLN A 4 25.02 17.32 -21.51
N PRO A 5 25.15 17.63 -20.21
CA PRO A 5 24.89 16.64 -19.16
C PRO A 5 23.43 16.23 -19.14
N LYS A 6 23.19 14.93 -18.98
CA LYS A 6 21.84 14.37 -18.85
C LYS A 6 21.19 14.89 -17.56
N LYS A 7 19.97 15.44 -17.68
CA LYS A 7 19.15 15.82 -16.53
C LYS A 7 18.36 14.60 -16.06
N TYR A 8 18.41 14.31 -14.76
CA TYR A 8 17.68 13.22 -14.12
C TYR A 8 16.50 13.75 -13.32
N THR A 9 15.41 13.00 -13.32
CA THR A 9 14.25 13.24 -12.45
C THR A 9 14.53 12.74 -11.03
N ASP A 10 13.79 13.24 -10.04
CA ASP A 10 13.90 12.81 -8.65
C ASP A 10 13.73 11.29 -8.47
N LYS A 11 12.83 10.67 -9.26
CA LYS A 11 12.66 9.20 -9.25
C LYS A 11 13.88 8.47 -9.78
N GLU A 12 14.45 8.95 -10.89
CA GLU A 12 15.66 8.34 -11.47
C GLU A 12 16.85 8.51 -10.53
N LEU A 13 16.98 9.66 -9.87
CA LEU A 13 18.02 9.87 -8.86
C LEU A 13 17.89 8.89 -7.70
N LEU A 14 16.68 8.63 -7.19
CA LEU A 14 16.47 7.64 -6.13
C LEU A 14 16.79 6.20 -6.57
N ILE A 15 16.69 5.90 -7.87
CA ILE A 15 17.09 4.60 -8.43
C ILE A 15 18.61 4.52 -8.54
N LEU A 16 19.27 5.60 -8.95
CA LEU A 16 20.73 5.67 -9.09
C LEU A 16 21.46 5.71 -7.73
N PHE A 17 20.81 6.25 -6.71
CA PHE A 17 21.35 6.44 -5.35
C PHE A 17 20.41 5.81 -4.31
N PRO A 18 20.32 4.46 -4.25
CA PRO A 18 19.39 3.76 -3.35
C PRO A 18 19.68 4.02 -1.86
N GLU A 19 20.92 4.31 -1.48
CA GLU A 19 21.30 4.70 -0.12
C GLU A 19 20.57 5.96 0.37
N ALA A 20 20.20 6.86 -0.56
CA ALA A 20 19.46 8.08 -0.24
C ALA A 20 18.08 7.77 0.38
N ILE A 21 17.50 6.61 0.07
CA ILE A 21 16.19 6.18 0.58
C ILE A 21 16.20 6.11 2.11
N GLY A 22 17.28 5.60 2.71
CA GLY A 22 17.44 5.54 4.17
C GLY A 22 17.82 6.88 4.80
N ILE A 23 18.50 7.75 4.05
CA ILE A 23 19.01 9.04 4.53
C ILE A 23 17.92 10.12 4.56
N ILE A 24 17.01 10.12 3.58
CA ILE A 24 15.96 11.15 3.42
C ILE A 24 15.11 11.33 4.70
N PRO A 25 14.60 10.27 5.36
CA PRO A 25 13.87 10.39 6.62
C PRO A 25 14.66 11.09 7.73
N GLU A 26 15.94 10.74 7.89
CA GLU A 26 16.84 11.37 8.87
C GLU A 26 17.06 12.85 8.53
N LYS A 27 17.31 13.18 7.27
CA LYS A 27 17.47 14.57 6.82
C LYS A 27 16.22 15.41 7.02
N ILE A 28 15.03 14.83 6.89
CA ILE A 28 13.77 15.53 7.23
C ILE A 28 13.73 15.86 8.72
N LYS A 29 14.11 14.92 9.58
CA LYS A 29 14.14 15.13 11.04
C LYS A 29 15.15 16.20 11.43
N GLU A 30 16.35 16.15 10.87
CA GLU A 30 17.38 17.18 11.05
C GLU A 30 16.86 18.56 10.61
N CYS A 31 16.29 18.66 9.41
CA CYS A 31 15.81 19.92 8.86
C CYS A 31 14.66 20.52 9.69
N LYS A 32 13.72 19.69 10.16
CA LYS A 32 12.66 20.12 11.09
C LYS A 32 13.23 20.64 12.41
N SER A 33 14.25 19.98 12.95
CA SER A 33 14.90 20.40 14.19
C SER A 33 15.58 21.76 14.02
N ALA A 34 16.31 21.95 12.92
CA ALA A 34 16.95 23.23 12.59
C ALA A 34 15.95 24.37 12.41
N ILE A 35 14.80 24.12 11.76
CA ILE A 35 13.71 25.09 11.64
C ILE A 35 13.18 25.48 13.02
N ALA A 36 12.86 24.49 13.86
CA ALA A 36 12.33 24.75 15.20
C ALA A 36 13.31 25.53 16.08
N GLU A 37 14.62 25.26 15.98
CA GLU A 37 15.65 26.02 16.69
C GLU A 37 15.69 27.49 16.22
N LYS A 38 15.60 27.72 14.91
CA LYS A 38 15.57 29.08 14.34
C LYS A 38 14.31 29.84 14.72
N GLU A 39 13.14 29.22 14.62
CA GLU A 39 11.87 29.79 15.07
C GLU A 39 11.92 30.18 16.56
N LYS A 40 12.49 29.30 17.40
CA LYS A 40 12.68 29.56 18.83
C LYS A 40 13.63 30.74 19.07
N ALA A 41 14.71 30.85 18.30
CA ALA A 41 15.65 31.96 18.40
C ALA A 41 14.98 33.30 18.01
N ILE A 42 14.24 33.32 16.90
CA ILE A 42 13.47 34.50 16.45
C ILE A 42 12.46 34.90 17.52
N THR A 43 11.67 33.94 18.01
CA THR A 43 10.66 34.17 19.05
C THR A 43 11.29 34.75 20.32
N LYS A 44 12.47 34.28 20.72
CA LYS A 44 13.20 34.80 21.87
C LYS A 44 13.66 36.25 21.65
N LEU A 45 14.19 36.57 20.46
CA LEU A 45 14.60 37.94 20.12
C LEU A 45 13.41 38.90 20.13
N LEU A 46 12.31 38.51 19.50
CA LEU A 46 11.08 39.31 19.48
C LEU A 46 10.58 39.58 20.90
N ARG A 47 10.50 38.56 21.78
CA ARG A 47 10.12 38.77 23.18
C ARG A 47 11.02 39.75 23.92
N ASN A 48 12.33 39.69 23.68
CA ASN A 48 13.26 40.61 24.30
C ASN A 48 13.02 42.06 23.84
N VAL A 49 12.80 42.27 22.54
CA VAL A 49 12.47 43.59 21.98
C VAL A 49 11.22 44.18 22.64
N HIS A 50 10.16 43.38 22.73
CA HIS A 50 8.90 43.81 23.36
C HIS A 50 9.03 44.08 24.87
N ALA A 51 10.02 43.48 25.54
CA ALA A 51 10.25 43.68 26.97
C ALA A 51 11.17 44.87 27.27
N SER A 52 12.07 45.25 26.35
CA SER A 52 13.07 46.29 26.57
C SER A 52 12.71 47.65 26.00
N GLU A 53 11.88 47.67 24.95
CA GLU A 53 11.49 48.89 24.26
C GLU A 53 10.01 49.15 24.50
N THR A 54 9.61 50.39 24.77
CA THR A 54 8.20 50.77 24.96
C THR A 54 7.68 51.66 23.84
N ASP A 55 8.59 52.26 23.07
CA ASP A 55 8.26 53.05 21.89
C ASP A 55 7.85 52.14 20.73
N GLU A 56 6.64 52.35 20.20
CA GLU A 56 6.03 51.52 19.16
C GLU A 56 6.84 51.51 17.87
N PHE A 57 7.42 52.66 17.49
CA PHE A 57 8.25 52.77 16.29
C PHE A 57 9.56 51.99 16.44
N SER A 58 10.22 52.12 17.58
CA SER A 58 11.48 51.43 17.87
C SER A 58 11.30 49.92 18.00
N GLN A 59 10.18 49.47 18.58
CA GLN A 59 9.78 48.05 18.57
C GLN A 59 9.60 47.55 17.13
N TRP A 60 8.77 48.21 16.32
CA TRP A 60 8.52 47.84 14.94
C TRP A 60 9.82 47.79 14.11
N PHE A 61 10.68 48.80 14.26
CA PHE A 61 11.95 48.85 13.54
C PHE A 61 12.85 47.68 13.93
N ALA A 62 12.95 47.36 15.22
CA ALA A 62 13.71 46.21 15.69
C ALA A 62 13.13 44.87 15.18
N GLU A 63 11.81 44.72 15.14
CA GLU A 63 11.18 43.54 14.52
C GLU A 63 11.53 43.40 13.04
N GLU A 64 11.50 44.50 12.29
CA GLU A 64 11.75 44.48 10.85
C GLU A 64 13.20 44.08 10.54
N ILE A 65 14.15 44.57 11.35
CA ILE A 65 15.55 44.14 11.27
C ILE A 65 15.69 42.64 11.60
N ILE A 66 15.00 42.14 12.63
CA ILE A 66 15.01 40.72 12.98
C ILE A 66 14.46 39.88 11.81
N LYS A 67 13.34 40.29 11.21
CA LYS A 67 12.74 39.63 10.04
C LYS A 67 13.72 39.64 8.87
N MET A 68 14.30 40.79 8.54
CA MET A 68 15.23 40.93 7.41
C MET A 68 16.47 40.03 7.57
N LEU A 69 17.03 39.93 8.77
CA LEU A 69 18.23 39.12 9.03
C LEU A 69 17.95 37.62 9.09
N MET A 70 16.81 37.22 9.66
CA MET A 70 16.57 35.81 10.01
C MET A 70 15.68 35.06 8.99
N MET A 71 14.80 35.75 8.27
CA MET A 71 13.90 35.13 7.29
C MET A 71 14.59 34.44 6.09
N PRO A 72 15.72 34.94 5.54
CA PRO A 72 16.38 34.28 4.41
C PRO A 72 16.83 32.85 4.73
N GLU A 73 17.41 32.64 5.92
CA GLU A 73 17.85 31.32 6.37
C GLU A 73 16.68 30.40 6.66
N LEU A 74 15.64 30.90 7.33
CA LEU A 74 14.43 30.13 7.62
C LEU A 74 13.75 29.68 6.32
N SER A 75 13.61 30.58 5.34
CA SER A 75 13.04 30.26 4.03
C SER A 75 13.86 29.21 3.27
N ALA A 76 15.19 29.27 3.37
CA ALA A 76 16.06 28.27 2.75
C ALA A 76 15.85 26.87 3.37
N LEU A 77 15.73 26.79 4.71
CA LEU A 77 15.43 25.54 5.41
C LEU A 77 14.04 25.01 5.06
N GLU A 78 13.02 25.85 5.01
CA GLU A 78 11.66 25.45 4.63
C GLU A 78 11.61 24.89 3.20
N LYS A 79 12.31 25.52 2.25
CA LYS A 79 12.45 25.01 0.88
C LYS A 79 13.12 23.64 0.83
N ASN A 80 14.17 23.44 1.63
CA ASN A 80 14.84 22.15 1.73
C ASN A 80 13.93 21.07 2.31
N LEU A 81 13.20 21.39 3.38
CA LEU A 81 12.21 20.51 3.99
C LEU A 81 11.12 20.12 2.97
N PHE A 82 10.64 21.08 2.19
CA PHE A 82 9.65 20.83 1.13
C PHE A 82 10.18 19.82 0.10
N ARG A 83 11.41 20.01 -0.41
CA ARG A 83 12.03 19.08 -1.36
C ARG A 83 12.20 17.68 -0.78
N LEU A 84 12.68 17.58 0.46
CA LEU A 84 12.86 16.30 1.13
C LEU A 84 11.53 15.56 1.34
N ASN A 85 10.46 16.26 1.71
CA ASN A 85 9.13 15.65 1.84
C ASN A 85 8.60 15.12 0.50
N ASN A 86 8.85 15.84 -0.61
CA ASN A 86 8.49 15.36 -1.94
C ASN A 86 9.23 14.07 -2.30
N LEU A 87 10.54 14.01 -2.04
CA LEU A 87 11.33 12.79 -2.22
C LEU A 87 10.80 11.65 -1.34
N GLN A 88 10.48 11.92 -0.08
CA GLN A 88 9.89 10.92 0.82
C GLN A 88 8.56 10.37 0.29
N ASN A 89 7.73 11.21 -0.34
CA ASN A 89 6.47 10.76 -0.94
C ASN A 89 6.67 9.85 -2.16
N LEU A 90 7.79 9.98 -2.88
CA LEU A 90 8.17 9.06 -3.95
C LEU A 90 8.63 7.70 -3.43
N ILE A 91 9.23 7.67 -2.23
CA ILE A 91 9.67 6.45 -1.55
C ILE A 91 8.49 5.68 -0.93
N LYS A 92 7.47 6.39 -0.44
CA LYS A 92 6.33 5.76 0.26
C LYS A 92 5.67 4.69 -0.64
N PRO A 93 5.44 3.47 -0.10
CA PRO A 93 4.82 2.41 -0.87
C PRO A 93 3.42 2.85 -1.33
N ASN A 94 3.15 2.68 -2.63
CA ASN A 94 1.84 3.01 -3.18
C ASN A 94 0.78 2.06 -2.59
N LYS A 95 -0.04 2.58 -1.66
CA LYS A 95 -1.11 1.81 -0.99
C LYS A 95 -2.01 1.05 -1.96
N ARG A 96 -2.29 1.60 -3.15
CA ARG A 96 -3.13 0.93 -4.16
C ARG A 96 -2.41 -0.25 -4.81
N LYS A 97 -1.10 -0.14 -5.06
CA LYS A 97 -0.29 -1.23 -5.62
C LYS A 97 -0.14 -2.37 -4.60
N ASN A 98 0.19 -2.02 -3.35
CA ASN A 98 0.30 -2.97 -2.25
C ASN A 98 -1.03 -3.72 -1.98
N THR A 99 -2.17 -3.03 -2.01
CA THR A 99 -3.49 -3.68 -1.83
C THR A 99 -3.78 -4.70 -2.94
N ARG A 100 -3.39 -4.41 -4.19
CA ARG A 100 -3.56 -5.33 -5.32
C ARG A 100 -2.64 -6.53 -5.21
N GLU A 101 -1.36 -6.31 -4.90
CA GLU A 101 -0.36 -7.38 -4.68
C GLU A 101 -0.78 -8.31 -3.55
N LYS A 102 -1.24 -7.74 -2.44
CA LYS A 102 -1.76 -8.50 -1.29
C LYS A 102 -3.03 -9.28 -1.61
N LEU A 103 -3.89 -8.75 -2.51
CA LEU A 103 -5.08 -9.47 -2.95
C LEU A 103 -4.73 -10.60 -3.92
N SER A 104 -3.79 -10.40 -4.85
CA SER A 104 -3.32 -11.47 -5.74
C SER A 104 -2.72 -12.63 -4.96
N GLU A 105 -1.91 -12.34 -3.94
CA GLU A 105 -1.33 -13.36 -3.06
C GLU A 105 -2.41 -14.16 -2.34
N LYS A 106 -3.43 -13.49 -1.77
CA LYS A 106 -4.58 -14.17 -1.14
C LYS A 106 -5.35 -15.07 -2.11
N ILE A 107 -5.54 -14.65 -3.36
CA ILE A 107 -6.22 -15.45 -4.38
C ILE A 107 -5.39 -16.67 -4.73
N GLU A 108 -4.07 -16.52 -4.87
CA GLU A 108 -3.16 -17.63 -5.17
C GLU A 108 -3.18 -18.67 -4.05
N ILE A 109 -3.13 -18.25 -2.79
CA ILE A 109 -3.25 -19.13 -1.62
C ILE A 109 -4.60 -19.87 -1.64
N ALA A 110 -5.71 -19.14 -1.81
CA ALA A 110 -7.04 -19.73 -1.85
C ALA A 110 -7.20 -20.77 -2.97
N LYS A 111 -6.53 -20.59 -4.12
CA LYS A 111 -6.54 -21.56 -5.22
C LYS A 111 -5.80 -22.86 -4.92
N GLN A 112 -4.93 -22.88 -3.91
CA GLN A 112 -4.23 -24.10 -3.48
C GLN A 112 -5.07 -24.96 -2.53
N TYR A 113 -6.17 -24.44 -1.98
CA TYR A 113 -7.03 -25.21 -1.09
C TYR A 113 -7.56 -26.47 -1.81
N PRO A 114 -7.41 -27.69 -1.23
CA PRO A 114 -7.84 -28.91 -1.89
C PRO A 114 -9.35 -28.95 -2.12
N ILE A 115 -9.78 -28.95 -3.39
CA ILE A 115 -11.20 -28.99 -3.76
C ILE A 115 -11.89 -30.29 -3.30
N GLU A 116 -11.13 -31.37 -3.17
CA GLU A 116 -11.61 -32.64 -2.60
C GLU A 116 -12.06 -32.46 -1.15
N GLU A 117 -11.27 -31.74 -0.34
CA GLU A 117 -11.57 -31.50 1.07
C GLU A 117 -12.83 -30.65 1.23
N LEU A 118 -12.93 -29.58 0.44
CA LEU A 118 -14.13 -28.75 0.36
C LEU A 118 -15.37 -29.58 0.01
N ALA A 119 -15.25 -30.44 -1.00
CA ALA A 119 -16.35 -31.27 -1.46
C ALA A 119 -16.74 -32.34 -0.44
N ARG A 120 -15.79 -33.01 0.23
CA ARG A 120 -16.07 -34.01 1.28
C ARG A 120 -16.89 -33.41 2.42
N ASN A 121 -16.66 -32.15 2.76
CA ASN A 121 -17.35 -31.47 3.86
C ASN A 121 -18.79 -31.06 3.53
N LYS A 122 -19.15 -30.94 2.24
CA LYS A 122 -20.46 -30.39 1.81
C LYS A 122 -21.28 -31.31 0.93
N LEU A 123 -20.66 -32.26 0.26
CA LEU A 123 -21.28 -33.13 -0.71
C LEU A 123 -21.06 -34.59 -0.33
N ASN A 124 -22.04 -35.43 -0.62
CA ASN A 124 -21.88 -36.87 -0.52
C ASN A 124 -21.15 -37.39 -1.77
N ILE A 125 -19.82 -37.40 -1.72
CA ILE A 125 -18.97 -37.79 -2.86
C ILE A 125 -18.64 -39.28 -2.85
N LYS A 126 -18.53 -39.89 -4.04
CA LYS A 126 -18.06 -41.25 -4.25
C LYS A 126 -16.76 -41.25 -5.05
N LYS A 127 -15.78 -42.04 -4.63
CA LYS A 127 -14.49 -42.16 -5.32
C LYS A 127 -14.63 -43.05 -6.56
N SER A 128 -14.08 -42.60 -7.69
CA SER A 128 -13.96 -43.37 -8.93
C SER A 128 -12.56 -43.14 -9.52
N GLY A 129 -11.67 -44.11 -9.32
CA GLY A 129 -10.26 -43.98 -9.67
C GLY A 129 -9.61 -42.78 -8.99
N ASN A 130 -9.09 -41.85 -9.80
CA ASN A 130 -8.45 -40.60 -9.34
C ASN A 130 -9.41 -39.41 -9.27
N THR A 131 -10.71 -39.64 -9.45
CA THR A 131 -11.75 -38.60 -9.45
C THR A 131 -12.83 -38.91 -8.42
N PHE A 132 -13.66 -37.92 -8.13
CA PHE A 132 -14.85 -38.11 -7.30
C PHE A 132 -16.09 -37.70 -8.09
N SER A 133 -17.20 -38.39 -7.85
CA SER A 133 -18.50 -38.05 -8.40
C SER A 133 -19.52 -37.76 -7.30
N ALA A 134 -20.48 -36.88 -7.60
CA ALA A 134 -21.57 -36.50 -6.71
C ALA A 134 -22.81 -36.07 -7.50
N LEU A 135 -23.93 -35.86 -6.81
CA LEU A 135 -25.03 -35.06 -7.33
C LEU A 135 -24.59 -33.60 -7.39
N CYS A 136 -24.95 -32.90 -8.46
CA CYS A 136 -24.60 -31.51 -8.66
C CYS A 136 -25.30 -30.62 -7.63
N PRO A 137 -24.57 -29.74 -6.91
CA PRO A 137 -25.19 -28.76 -6.03
C PRO A 137 -25.81 -27.58 -6.79
N LEU A 138 -25.58 -27.46 -8.09
CA LEU A 138 -25.95 -26.29 -8.91
C LEU A 138 -27.21 -26.49 -9.74
N HIS A 139 -27.68 -27.74 -9.85
CA HIS A 139 -28.94 -28.06 -10.51
C HIS A 139 -29.51 -29.35 -9.93
N ASN A 140 -30.83 -29.49 -9.99
CA ASN A 140 -31.51 -30.66 -9.44
C ASN A 140 -31.42 -31.85 -10.42
N GLU A 141 -30.76 -32.93 -10.01
CA GLU A 141 -30.61 -34.15 -10.80
C GLU A 141 -30.77 -35.40 -9.93
N LYS A 142 -31.15 -36.53 -10.55
CA LYS A 142 -31.30 -37.83 -9.87
C LYS A 142 -30.09 -38.75 -10.05
N THR A 143 -29.28 -38.48 -11.07
CA THR A 143 -28.08 -39.25 -11.42
C THR A 143 -26.85 -38.37 -11.23
N PRO A 144 -25.75 -38.87 -10.65
CA PRO A 144 -24.56 -38.06 -10.41
C PRO A 144 -23.92 -37.63 -11.73
N SER A 145 -23.87 -36.33 -12.00
CA SER A 145 -23.15 -35.77 -13.14
C SER A 145 -22.04 -34.79 -12.73
N PHE A 146 -21.84 -34.57 -11.43
CA PHE A 146 -20.82 -33.68 -10.89
C PHE A 146 -19.52 -34.43 -10.62
N TYR A 147 -18.43 -34.03 -11.27
CA TYR A 147 -17.12 -34.65 -11.13
C TYR A 147 -16.09 -33.67 -10.57
N ILE A 148 -15.27 -34.17 -9.67
CA ILE A 148 -14.18 -33.44 -9.02
C ILE A 148 -12.86 -34.11 -9.42
N TYR A 149 -11.90 -33.28 -9.81
CA TYR A 149 -10.58 -33.68 -10.28
C TYR A 149 -9.51 -33.11 -9.34
N PRO A 150 -9.11 -33.86 -8.29
CA PRO A 150 -8.13 -33.39 -7.30
C PRO A 150 -6.80 -32.99 -7.94
N ALA A 151 -6.33 -33.75 -8.94
CA ALA A 151 -5.05 -33.50 -9.61
C ALA A 151 -4.95 -32.12 -10.29
N SER A 152 -6.08 -31.55 -10.73
CA SER A 152 -6.14 -30.23 -11.37
C SER A 152 -6.84 -29.18 -10.52
N ASN A 153 -7.24 -29.54 -9.29
CA ASN A 153 -8.01 -28.75 -8.34
C ASN A 153 -9.27 -28.09 -8.94
N ARG A 154 -10.02 -28.86 -9.75
CA ARG A 154 -11.17 -28.37 -10.53
C ARG A 154 -12.38 -29.29 -10.43
N TYR A 155 -13.54 -28.76 -10.80
CA TYR A 155 -14.77 -29.54 -10.99
C TYR A 155 -15.38 -29.31 -12.37
N TYR A 156 -16.17 -30.28 -12.81
CA TYR A 156 -17.02 -30.18 -13.99
C TYR A 156 -18.31 -30.96 -13.77
N CYS A 157 -19.44 -30.37 -14.14
CA CYS A 157 -20.73 -31.04 -14.14
C CYS A 157 -21.19 -31.32 -15.57
N PHE A 158 -21.40 -32.58 -15.92
CA PHE A 158 -21.86 -32.95 -17.27
C PHE A 158 -23.35 -32.68 -17.51
N GLY A 159 -24.17 -32.57 -16.46
CA GLY A 159 -25.60 -32.26 -16.56
C GLY A 159 -25.88 -30.80 -16.89
N CYS A 160 -25.28 -29.87 -16.14
CA CYS A 160 -25.50 -28.42 -16.31
C CYS A 160 -24.31 -27.66 -16.93
N GLN A 161 -23.22 -28.35 -17.27
CA GLN A 161 -21.99 -27.77 -17.83
C GLN A 161 -21.25 -26.78 -16.90
N ALA A 162 -21.68 -26.67 -15.64
CA ALA A 162 -20.98 -25.86 -14.66
C ALA A 162 -19.56 -26.38 -14.43
N LYS A 163 -18.60 -25.47 -14.34
CA LYS A 163 -17.18 -25.77 -14.22
C LYS A 163 -16.46 -24.66 -13.47
N GLY A 164 -15.40 -25.01 -12.77
CA GLY A 164 -14.62 -24.03 -12.03
C GLY A 164 -13.52 -24.63 -11.20
N ASP A 165 -12.90 -23.77 -10.40
CA ASP A 165 -11.93 -24.09 -9.38
C ASP A 165 -12.59 -24.14 -7.99
N VAL A 166 -11.75 -24.35 -6.96
CA VAL A 166 -12.17 -24.39 -5.56
C VAL A 166 -12.87 -23.10 -5.10
N ILE A 167 -12.46 -21.93 -5.59
CA ILE A 167 -13.08 -20.64 -5.24
C ILE A 167 -14.48 -20.58 -5.84
N THR A 168 -14.61 -20.92 -7.12
CA THR A 168 -15.90 -20.92 -7.82
C THR A 168 -16.88 -21.89 -7.16
N LEU A 169 -16.40 -23.07 -6.75
CA LEU A 169 -17.22 -24.05 -6.04
C LEU A 169 -17.65 -23.53 -4.66
N THR A 170 -16.74 -22.89 -3.92
CA THR A 170 -17.02 -22.28 -2.62
C THR A 170 -18.11 -21.21 -2.73
N MET A 171 -17.98 -20.29 -3.70
CA MET A 171 -19.01 -19.28 -3.95
C MET A 171 -20.38 -19.92 -4.16
N ALA A 172 -20.44 -20.99 -4.96
CA ALA A 172 -21.70 -21.61 -5.31
C ALA A 172 -22.30 -22.47 -4.17
N LEU A 173 -21.47 -23.13 -3.36
CA LEU A 173 -21.91 -23.92 -2.21
C LEU A 173 -22.39 -23.07 -1.03
N TYR A 174 -21.79 -21.88 -0.84
CA TYR A 174 -22.08 -21.03 0.31
C TYR A 174 -22.86 -19.75 -0.03
N GLY A 175 -23.12 -19.48 -1.32
CA GLY A 175 -23.76 -18.24 -1.76
C GLY A 175 -22.93 -16.99 -1.47
N LEU A 176 -21.60 -17.12 -1.57
CA LEU A 176 -20.65 -16.08 -1.19
C LEU A 176 -20.11 -15.31 -2.40
N ASP A 177 -19.73 -14.07 -2.14
CA ASP A 177 -18.99 -13.24 -3.08
C ASP A 177 -17.56 -13.78 -3.26
N PHE A 178 -16.91 -13.42 -4.38
CA PHE A 178 -15.52 -13.86 -4.65
C PHE A 178 -14.55 -13.54 -3.50
N LYS A 179 -14.66 -12.35 -2.90
CA LYS A 179 -13.77 -11.94 -1.80
C LYS A 179 -14.01 -12.74 -0.53
N GLU A 180 -15.26 -13.05 -0.23
CA GLU A 180 -15.65 -13.83 0.94
C GLU A 180 -15.22 -15.29 0.78
N ALA A 181 -15.41 -15.86 -0.41
CA ALA A 181 -14.92 -17.19 -0.74
C ALA A 181 -13.39 -17.30 -0.63
N VAL A 182 -12.65 -16.31 -1.14
CA VAL A 182 -11.18 -16.24 -0.99
C VAL A 182 -10.77 -16.14 0.48
N ALA A 183 -11.54 -15.42 1.31
CA ALA A 183 -11.27 -15.31 2.75
C ALA A 183 -11.57 -16.61 3.50
N LEU A 184 -12.62 -17.33 3.12
CA LEU A 184 -12.99 -18.61 3.73
C LEU A 184 -11.92 -19.69 3.48
N LEU A 185 -11.35 -19.71 2.27
CA LEU A 185 -10.32 -20.68 1.86
C LEU A 185 -8.90 -20.36 2.41
N GLN A 186 -8.77 -19.36 3.29
CA GLN A 186 -7.52 -19.02 3.97
C GLN A 186 -7.39 -19.65 5.37
N TYR A 187 -8.42 -20.33 5.86
CA TYR A 187 -8.48 -20.98 7.18
C TYR A 187 -8.63 -22.49 7.04
#